data_AF-A0A819N7P3-F1
#
_entry.id   AF-A0A819N7P3-F1
#
_cell.length_a   1.000
_cell.length_b   1.000
_cell.length_c   1.000
_cell.angle_alpha   90.00
_cell.angle_beta   90.00
_cell.angle_gamma   90.00
#
_symmetry.space_group_name_H-M   'P 1'
#
loop_
_entity.id
_entity.type
_entity.pdbx_description
1 polymer ?
#
loop_
_entity_poly.entity_id
_entity_poly.type
_entity_poly.pdbx_seq_one_letter_code
_entity_poly.pdbx_strand_id
1 'polypeptide(L)'
;MKDRIHMQVISDNYRQIPSVAFQRRQSVPVNSSLRLVQVLKLPRQCRHQSLKIQLIERHPNQKEFTDLYYQNDRKQKRRYLKYYCVYLPLCIYLLMISLICLGTIIAAIVIGLLSLAKTTTTTATTTSETTTVTTTSVTTTTQTTDIPCSPSCNLEQTCIQNVCTNVGYLACTLTWSRPGDGDIVVTTPSGKTIYYANRGPSNATNQGELDRDDQVGEGPENVYWPSNGTLPPTGTYYVCFEPYQFNNPIISITNPITVIYRIVRPSSPTLIFTRTFTSTITNSYNCNITSNTLIGSFNYP
;
A
#
# COMPACT_ATOMS: atom_id res chain seq x y z
N MET A 1 10.18 -30.67 61.07
CA MET A 1 10.79 -30.63 59.73
C MET A 1 10.40 -29.30 59.11
N LYS A 2 11.35 -28.35 59.06
CA LYS A 2 11.16 -26.98 58.58
C LYS A 2 12.28 -26.74 57.58
N ASP A 3 11.96 -26.78 56.29
CA ASP A 3 12.93 -26.51 55.23
C ASP A 3 12.99 -25.01 54.95
N ARG A 4 14.18 -24.44 55.23
CA ARG A 4 14.57 -23.07 54.86
C ARG A 4 15.16 -23.12 53.45
N ILE A 5 14.55 -22.39 52.53
CA ILE A 5 15.15 -22.08 51.22
C ILE A 5 16.00 -20.81 51.40
N HIS A 6 17.32 -20.95 51.21
CA HIS A 6 18.25 -19.83 51.09
C HIS A 6 18.19 -19.30 49.66
N MET A 7 17.76 -18.05 49.49
CA MET A 7 17.80 -17.33 48.22
C MET A 7 19.02 -16.40 48.23
N GLN A 8 19.96 -16.67 47.32
CA GLN A 8 21.21 -15.92 47.17
C GLN A 8 21.01 -14.86 46.08
N VAL A 9 21.07 -13.59 46.48
CA VAL A 9 20.97 -12.43 45.58
C VAL A 9 22.34 -12.18 44.95
N ILE A 10 22.41 -12.28 43.62
CA ILE A 10 23.57 -11.83 42.84
C ILE A 10 23.29 -10.39 42.43
N SER A 11 24.11 -9.45 42.91
CA SER A 11 24.10 -8.05 42.52
C SER A 11 25.30 -7.74 41.64
N ASP A 12 25.08 -7.47 40.35
CA ASP A 12 26.12 -7.00 39.44
C ASP A 12 25.89 -5.53 39.02
N ASN A 13 26.81 -4.70 39.51
CA ASN A 13 27.47 -3.55 38.86
C ASN A 13 26.64 -2.61 37.96
N TYR A 14 26.15 -1.54 38.60
CA TYR A 14 25.68 -0.31 37.94
C TYR A 14 26.88 0.53 37.44
N ARG A 15 26.97 0.73 36.13
CA ARG A 15 27.97 1.59 35.48
C ARG A 15 27.51 3.05 35.55
N GLN A 16 28.33 3.92 36.13
CA GLN A 16 28.11 5.37 36.20
C GLN A 16 28.16 6.02 34.80
N ILE A 17 27.19 6.87 34.49
CA ILE A 17 27.17 7.77 33.33
C ILE A 17 27.45 9.20 33.85
N PRO A 18 28.41 9.96 33.28
CA PRO A 18 28.69 11.32 33.71
C PRO A 18 27.64 12.32 33.19
N SER A 19 27.30 13.30 34.04
CA SER A 19 26.36 14.38 33.75
C SER A 19 26.94 15.39 32.76
N VAL A 20 26.12 15.82 31.80
CA VAL A 20 26.44 16.90 30.87
C VAL A 20 25.83 18.20 31.40
N ALA A 21 26.69 19.22 31.55
CA ALA A 21 26.36 20.52 32.10
C ALA A 21 25.41 21.33 31.19
N PHE A 22 24.42 21.96 31.82
CA PHE A 22 23.44 22.85 31.23
C PHE A 22 24.00 24.28 31.16
N GLN A 23 24.31 24.78 29.96
CA GLN A 23 24.88 26.12 29.77
C GLN A 23 23.79 27.14 29.38
N ARG A 24 23.55 28.06 30.31
CA ARG A 24 22.62 29.20 30.23
C ARG A 24 23.06 30.18 29.13
N ARG A 25 22.24 30.42 28.10
CA ARG A 25 22.47 31.53 27.14
C ARG A 25 21.84 32.82 27.65
N GLN A 26 22.67 33.87 27.62
CA GLN A 26 22.35 35.25 27.96
C GLN A 26 21.54 35.94 26.85
N SER A 27 20.66 36.85 27.27
CA SER A 27 19.87 37.77 26.45
C SER A 27 20.71 38.90 25.87
N VAL A 28 20.50 39.25 24.59
CA VAL A 28 21.09 40.40 23.88
C VAL A 28 19.96 41.36 23.47
N PRO A 29 20.16 42.70 23.52
CA PRO A 29 19.08 43.68 23.47
C PRO A 29 18.61 44.03 22.05
N VAL A 30 17.35 44.47 21.97
CA VAL A 30 16.65 44.97 20.79
C VAL A 30 17.09 46.40 20.51
N ASN A 31 17.50 46.70 19.27
CA ASN A 31 17.76 48.06 18.83
C ASN A 31 16.81 48.43 17.67
N SER A 32 16.07 49.51 17.88
CA SER A 32 15.02 50.05 17.01
C SER A 32 15.64 50.87 15.88
N SER A 33 15.18 50.70 14.64
CA SER A 33 15.42 51.69 13.58
C SER A 33 14.26 51.76 12.60
N LEU A 34 13.65 52.94 12.58
CA LEU A 34 12.68 53.42 11.60
C LEU A 34 13.19 53.24 10.17
N ARG A 35 12.32 52.78 9.25
CA ARG A 35 12.54 52.95 7.81
C ARG A 35 11.32 53.52 7.10
N LEU A 36 11.66 54.51 6.28
CA LEU A 36 10.88 55.26 5.31
C LEU A 36 10.24 54.32 4.27
N VAL A 37 8.91 54.35 4.15
CA VAL A 37 8.17 53.64 3.10
C VAL A 37 8.00 54.58 1.91
N GLN A 38 8.77 54.34 0.83
CA GLN A 38 8.58 55.03 -0.44
C GLN A 38 7.65 54.19 -1.31
N VAL A 39 6.41 54.66 -1.50
CA VAL A 39 5.37 53.98 -2.30
C VAL A 39 5.60 54.31 -3.78
N LEU A 40 6.14 53.36 -4.53
CA LEU A 40 6.18 53.40 -5.99
C LEU A 40 4.80 53.02 -6.55
N LYS A 41 4.13 53.98 -7.21
CA LYS A 41 2.91 53.73 -8.00
C LYS A 41 3.26 52.94 -9.26
N LEU A 42 2.76 51.71 -9.35
CA LEU A 42 2.78 50.91 -10.59
C LEU A 42 1.45 51.08 -11.37
N PRO A 43 1.49 50.99 -12.72
CA PRO A 43 0.32 51.16 -13.57
C PRO A 43 -0.66 49.98 -13.44
N ARG A 44 -1.95 50.31 -13.61
CA ARG A 44 -3.10 49.41 -13.48
C ARG A 44 -3.13 48.42 -14.65
N GLN A 45 -2.74 47.16 -14.43
CA GLN A 45 -3.36 45.95 -15.00
C GLN A 45 -2.49 44.74 -14.67
N CYS A 46 -2.87 44.00 -13.63
CA CYS A 46 -2.62 42.57 -13.35
C CYS A 46 -2.79 42.39 -11.84
N ARG A 47 -4.04 42.16 -11.42
CA ARG A 47 -4.39 41.92 -10.02
C ARG A 47 -4.73 40.44 -9.89
N HIS A 48 -3.76 39.59 -9.55
CA HIS A 48 -4.01 38.38 -8.78
C HIS A 48 -2.74 37.93 -8.05
N GLN A 49 -2.92 37.68 -6.75
CA GLN A 49 -2.01 37.12 -5.75
C GLN A 49 -0.89 38.05 -5.24
N SER A 50 -1.14 38.59 -4.05
CA SER A 50 -0.16 39.30 -3.22
C SER A 50 0.74 38.25 -2.54
N LEU A 51 1.96 38.09 -3.04
CA LEU A 51 3.03 37.36 -2.35
C LEU A 51 3.74 38.35 -1.41
N LYS A 52 3.56 38.20 -0.10
CA LYS A 52 4.38 38.90 0.90
C LYS A 52 5.77 38.26 0.90
N ILE A 53 6.71 38.88 0.18
CA ILE A 53 8.13 38.56 0.28
C ILE A 53 8.69 39.31 1.48
N GLN A 54 9.08 38.59 2.53
CA GLN A 54 9.92 39.14 3.59
C GLN A 54 11.30 39.46 3.01
N LEU A 55 11.72 40.72 3.13
CA LEU A 55 13.02 41.22 2.71
C LEU A 55 14.13 40.59 3.56
N ILE A 56 14.93 39.73 2.94
CA ILE A 56 16.24 39.29 3.44
C ILE A 56 17.21 40.46 3.29
N GLU A 57 17.99 40.72 4.34
CA GLU A 57 18.97 41.80 4.44
C GLU A 57 20.03 41.76 3.32
N ARG A 58 20.47 42.96 2.91
CA ARG A 58 21.36 43.22 1.77
C ARG A 58 22.74 42.56 1.95
N HIS A 59 23.08 41.63 1.07
CA HIS A 59 24.48 41.29 0.74
C HIS A 59 25.00 42.14 -0.43
N PRO A 60 26.26 42.60 -0.40
CA PRO A 60 26.85 43.43 -1.45
C PRO A 60 27.42 42.54 -2.56
N ASN A 61 26.59 42.06 -3.48
CA ASN A 61 27.00 41.53 -4.80
C ASN A 61 25.80 41.45 -5.75
N GLN A 62 25.20 42.61 -6.01
CA GLN A 62 23.87 42.70 -6.63
C GLN A 62 23.85 42.43 -8.14
N LYS A 63 24.99 42.41 -8.84
CA LYS A 63 25.05 42.26 -10.30
C LYS A 63 24.92 40.80 -10.77
N GLU A 64 25.53 39.87 -10.04
CA GLU A 64 25.55 38.44 -10.40
C GLU A 64 24.20 37.74 -10.16
N PHE A 65 23.44 38.20 -9.16
CA PHE A 65 22.17 37.58 -8.77
C PHE A 65 21.03 37.90 -9.76
N THR A 66 21.02 39.10 -10.35
CA THR A 66 20.02 39.51 -11.35
C THR A 66 20.13 38.72 -12.65
N ASP A 67 21.34 38.37 -13.09
CA ASP A 67 21.55 37.61 -14.33
C ASP A 67 21.13 36.14 -14.18
N LEU A 68 21.37 35.54 -13.01
CA LEU A 68 20.89 34.19 -12.69
C LEU A 68 19.35 34.12 -12.63
N TYR A 69 18.69 35.13 -12.06
CA TYR A 69 17.24 35.19 -11.99
C TYR A 69 16.60 35.33 -13.40
N TYR A 70 17.17 36.19 -14.26
CA TYR A 70 16.69 36.37 -15.63
C TYR A 70 16.95 35.16 -16.55
N GLN A 71 18.05 34.42 -16.35
CA GLN A 71 18.33 33.19 -17.10
C GLN A 71 17.36 32.06 -16.74
N ASN A 72 16.96 31.95 -15.46
CA ASN A 72 16.00 30.94 -15.03
C ASN A 72 14.59 31.21 -15.56
N ASP A 73 14.14 32.48 -15.61
CA ASP A 73 12.83 32.86 -16.16
C ASP A 73 12.72 32.53 -17.66
N ARG A 74 13.78 32.78 -18.46
CA ARG A 74 13.78 32.40 -19.89
C ARG A 74 13.75 30.88 -20.10
N LYS A 75 14.43 30.10 -19.26
CA LYS A 75 14.38 28.63 -19.32
C LYS A 75 13.01 28.10 -18.91
N GLN A 76 12.37 28.68 -17.89
CA GLN A 76 11.02 28.32 -17.48
C GLN A 76 9.98 28.67 -18.56
N LYS A 77 10.03 29.88 -19.13
CA LYS A 77 9.12 30.29 -20.22
C LYS A 77 9.24 29.39 -21.45
N ARG A 78 10.45 28.95 -21.83
CA ARG A 78 10.63 27.98 -22.94
C ARG A 78 10.06 26.59 -22.63
N ARG A 79 10.09 26.16 -21.36
CA ARG A 79 9.46 24.89 -20.94
C ARG A 79 7.93 24.98 -21.00
N TYR A 80 7.36 26.09 -20.53
CA TYR A 80 5.91 26.35 -20.64
C TYR A 80 5.46 26.45 -22.10
N LEU A 81 6.20 27.14 -22.97
CA LEU A 81 5.83 27.25 -24.38
C LEU A 81 5.84 25.90 -25.12
N LYS A 82 6.80 25.01 -24.80
CA LYS A 82 6.80 23.63 -25.33
C LYS A 82 5.61 22.82 -24.82
N TYR A 83 5.21 23.02 -23.56
CA TYR A 83 4.06 22.34 -22.99
C TYR A 83 2.75 22.72 -23.71
N TYR A 84 2.53 24.02 -23.93
CA TYR A 84 1.32 24.50 -24.60
C TYR A 84 1.30 24.24 -26.11
N CYS A 85 2.42 24.35 -26.82
CA CYS A 85 2.42 24.14 -28.27
C CYS A 85 2.38 22.67 -28.71
N VAL A 86 2.87 21.74 -27.88
CA VAL A 86 2.97 20.32 -28.27
C VAL A 86 1.95 19.45 -27.54
N TYR A 87 1.79 19.64 -26.22
CA TYR A 87 0.97 18.73 -25.42
C TYR A 87 -0.50 19.14 -25.39
N LEU A 88 -0.82 20.43 -25.52
CA LEU A 88 -2.22 20.88 -25.60
C LEU A 88 -2.95 20.33 -26.84
N PRO A 89 -2.42 20.42 -28.08
CA PRO A 89 -3.09 19.83 -29.24
C PRO A 89 -3.14 18.31 -29.17
N LEU A 90 -2.13 17.64 -28.60
CA LEU A 90 -2.14 16.19 -28.40
C LEU A 90 -3.23 15.77 -27.40
N CYS A 91 -3.40 16.51 -26.30
CA CYS A 91 -4.43 16.25 -25.30
C CYS A 91 -5.84 16.47 -25.87
N ILE A 92 -6.05 17.54 -26.64
CA ILE A 92 -7.31 17.78 -27.35
C ILE A 92 -7.60 16.66 -28.36
N TYR A 93 -6.59 16.22 -29.11
CA TYR A 93 -6.73 15.11 -30.06
C TYR A 93 -7.13 13.80 -29.38
N LEU A 94 -6.50 13.46 -28.25
CA LEU A 94 -6.85 12.27 -27.45
C LEU A 94 -8.27 12.37 -26.85
N LEU A 95 -8.68 13.54 -26.38
CA LEU A 95 -10.06 13.78 -25.92
C LEU A 95 -11.06 13.59 -27.06
N MET A 96 -10.77 14.08 -28.27
CA MET A 96 -11.63 13.89 -29.44
C MET A 96 -11.74 12.42 -29.84
N ILE A 97 -10.65 11.64 -29.81
CA ILE A 97 -10.70 10.19 -30.05
C ILE A 97 -11.56 9.48 -29.01
N SER A 98 -11.44 9.87 -27.72
CA SER A 98 -12.24 9.27 -26.65
C SER A 98 -13.74 9.52 -26.82
N LEU A 99 -14.13 10.73 -27.26
CA LEU A 99 -15.52 11.09 -27.52
C LEU A 99 -16.09 10.33 -28.73
N ILE A 100 -15.29 10.13 -29.79
CA ILE A 100 -15.69 9.32 -30.95
C ILE A 100 -15.90 7.85 -30.52
N CYS A 101 -14.97 7.28 -29.74
CA CYS A 101 -15.09 5.91 -29.25
C CYS A 101 -16.35 5.75 -28.38
N LEU A 102 -16.60 6.68 -27.46
CA LEU A 102 -17.79 6.65 -26.61
C LEU A 102 -19.08 6.72 -27.44
N GLY A 103 -19.11 7.57 -28.47
CA GLY A 103 -20.24 7.66 -29.41
C GLY A 103 -20.52 6.34 -30.14
N THR A 104 -19.47 5.65 -30.61
CA THR A 104 -19.63 4.34 -31.28
C THR A 104 -20.13 3.24 -30.33
N ILE A 105 -19.67 3.25 -29.07
CA ILE A 105 -20.13 2.29 -28.05
C ILE A 105 -21.61 2.52 -27.73
N ILE A 106 -22.02 3.77 -27.53
CA ILE A 106 -23.42 4.11 -27.26
C ILE A 106 -24.32 3.68 -28.44
N ALA A 107 -23.89 3.94 -29.68
CA ALA A 107 -24.63 3.49 -30.87
C ALA A 107 -24.79 1.96 -30.91
N ALA A 108 -23.73 1.20 -30.61
CA ALA A 108 -23.78 -0.26 -30.55
C ALA A 108 -24.72 -0.78 -29.44
N ILE A 109 -24.71 -0.15 -28.26
CA ILE A 109 -25.64 -0.49 -27.16
C ILE A 109 -27.09 -0.23 -27.58
N VAL A 110 -27.38 0.92 -28.20
CA VAL A 110 -28.72 1.25 -28.68
C VAL A 110 -29.20 0.24 -29.72
N ILE A 111 -28.36 -0.14 -30.69
CA ILE A 111 -28.67 -1.16 -31.69
C ILE A 111 -28.92 -2.54 -31.04
N GLY A 112 -28.12 -2.91 -30.04
CA GLY A 112 -28.29 -4.14 -29.28
C GLY A 112 -29.61 -4.17 -28.50
N LEU A 113 -29.95 -3.07 -27.81
CA LEU A 113 -31.21 -2.95 -27.05
C LEU A 113 -32.44 -2.96 -27.97
N LEU A 114 -32.38 -2.31 -29.14
CA LEU A 114 -33.45 -2.38 -30.15
C LEU A 114 -33.63 -3.80 -30.73
N SER A 115 -32.56 -4.59 -30.77
CA SER A 115 -32.61 -5.99 -31.24
C SER A 115 -33.17 -6.94 -30.18
N LEU A 116 -33.00 -6.63 -28.89
CA LEU A 116 -33.55 -7.44 -27.79
C LEU A 116 -35.06 -7.26 -27.59
N ALA A 117 -35.65 -6.15 -28.03
CA ALA A 117 -37.09 -5.89 -27.91
C ALA A 117 -37.98 -6.74 -28.85
N LYS A 118 -37.40 -7.55 -29.76
CA LYS A 118 -38.13 -8.23 -30.83
C LYS A 118 -38.36 -9.73 -30.62
N THR A 119 -37.98 -10.30 -29.48
CA THR A 119 -38.03 -11.76 -29.29
C THR A 119 -38.56 -12.16 -27.92
N THR A 120 -39.81 -11.78 -27.63
CA THR A 120 -40.62 -12.48 -26.62
C THR A 120 -41.29 -13.65 -27.32
N THR A 121 -40.86 -14.87 -26.98
CA THR A 121 -41.66 -16.11 -26.81
C THR A 121 -40.73 -17.30 -27.05
N THR A 122 -40.02 -17.77 -26.03
CA THR A 122 -39.55 -19.16 -26.01
C THR A 122 -39.33 -19.64 -24.57
N THR A 123 -40.25 -20.52 -24.16
CA THR A 123 -40.12 -21.69 -23.27
C THR A 123 -38.92 -21.78 -22.34
N ALA A 124 -39.21 -21.65 -21.04
CA ALA A 124 -38.30 -22.02 -19.96
C ALA A 124 -37.96 -23.52 -20.02
N THR A 125 -36.70 -23.85 -20.27
CA THR A 125 -36.13 -25.17 -20.00
C THR A 125 -35.11 -25.00 -18.87
N THR A 126 -35.45 -25.55 -17.72
CA THR A 126 -34.65 -25.53 -16.50
C THR A 126 -33.50 -26.52 -16.65
N THR A 127 -32.31 -26.02 -16.99
CA THR A 127 -31.06 -26.80 -16.93
C THR A 127 -30.34 -26.41 -15.65
N SER A 128 -30.33 -27.32 -14.67
CA SER A 128 -29.56 -27.20 -13.44
C SER A 128 -28.06 -27.29 -13.76
N GLU A 129 -27.37 -26.14 -13.76
CA GLU A 129 -25.91 -26.10 -13.74
C GLU A 129 -25.42 -26.68 -12.42
N THR A 130 -24.63 -27.74 -12.54
CA THR A 130 -23.98 -28.40 -11.41
C THR A 130 -22.82 -27.52 -10.96
N THR A 131 -23.03 -26.78 -9.87
CA THR A 131 -21.97 -26.00 -9.20
C THR A 131 -20.95 -26.97 -8.60
N THR A 132 -19.78 -27.08 -9.24
CA THR A 132 -18.64 -27.82 -8.69
C THR A 132 -18.13 -27.09 -7.44
N VAL A 133 -18.41 -27.65 -6.27
CA VAL A 133 -17.97 -27.12 -4.98
C VAL A 133 -16.45 -27.34 -4.85
N THR A 134 -15.68 -26.28 -5.07
CA THR A 134 -14.25 -26.26 -4.76
C THR A 134 -14.08 -26.39 -3.24
N THR A 135 -13.67 -27.57 -2.79
CA THR A 135 -13.48 -27.87 -1.36
C THR A 135 -12.16 -27.24 -0.90
N THR A 136 -12.23 -26.18 -0.09
CA THR A 136 -11.06 -25.59 0.58
C THR A 136 -10.62 -26.52 1.72
N SER A 137 -9.53 -27.26 1.54
CA SER A 137 -8.93 -28.06 2.60
C SER A 137 -8.10 -27.16 3.53
N VAL A 138 -8.56 -26.95 4.75
CA VAL A 138 -7.77 -26.32 5.82
C VAL A 138 -6.92 -27.40 6.47
N THR A 139 -5.62 -27.39 6.24
CA THR A 139 -4.71 -28.34 6.90
C THR A 139 -4.04 -27.63 8.07
N THR A 140 -4.33 -28.06 9.29
CA THR A 140 -3.59 -27.63 10.48
C THR A 140 -2.32 -28.45 10.57
N THR A 141 -1.27 -28.02 9.86
CA THR A 141 0.04 -28.69 9.91
C THR A 141 0.81 -28.17 11.12
N THR A 142 1.24 -29.08 11.98
CA THR A 142 2.23 -28.78 13.02
C THR A 142 3.60 -28.66 12.35
N GLN A 143 4.06 -27.41 12.22
CA GLN A 143 5.45 -27.01 11.96
C GLN A 143 6.11 -27.67 10.75
N THR A 144 5.89 -27.10 9.56
CA THR A 144 6.77 -27.31 8.41
C THR A 144 8.17 -26.75 8.71
N THR A 145 9.20 -27.46 8.29
CA THR A 145 10.61 -27.07 8.37
C THR A 145 10.87 -25.86 7.48
N ASP A 146 10.56 -24.66 7.96
CA ASP A 146 10.97 -23.42 7.33
C ASP A 146 12.51 -23.42 7.28
N ILE A 147 13.09 -23.38 6.07
CA ILE A 147 14.54 -23.30 5.89
C ILE A 147 15.01 -22.01 6.58
N PRO A 148 15.99 -22.08 7.51
CA PRO A 148 16.45 -20.89 8.21
C PRO A 148 17.07 -19.90 7.22
N CYS A 149 16.71 -18.62 7.34
CA CYS A 149 17.30 -17.54 6.56
C CYS A 149 18.79 -17.39 6.91
N SER A 150 19.59 -16.99 5.92
CA SER A 150 21.00 -16.62 6.11
C SER A 150 21.28 -15.23 5.52
N PRO A 151 21.54 -14.19 6.33
CA PRO A 151 21.63 -14.22 7.80
C PRO A 151 20.28 -14.52 8.47
N SER A 152 20.32 -14.97 9.73
CA SER A 152 19.13 -15.25 10.53
C SER A 152 18.27 -14.00 10.70
N CYS A 153 16.95 -14.17 10.69
CA CYS A 153 16.01 -13.09 10.95
C CYS A 153 16.11 -12.55 12.38
N ASN A 154 15.63 -11.32 12.58
CA ASN A 154 15.55 -10.72 13.92
C ASN A 154 14.50 -11.43 14.80
N LEU A 155 14.50 -11.15 16.11
CA LEU A 155 13.58 -11.76 17.09
C LEU A 155 12.09 -11.58 16.76
N GLU A 156 11.73 -10.51 16.05
CA GLU A 156 10.35 -10.18 15.65
C GLU A 156 10.06 -10.54 14.19
N GLN A 157 10.83 -11.48 13.63
CA GLN A 157 10.72 -11.88 12.24
C GLN A 157 10.69 -13.40 12.09
N THR A 158 10.02 -13.86 11.04
CA THR A 158 10.02 -15.27 10.61
C THR A 158 10.65 -15.36 9.23
N CYS A 159 11.36 -16.46 8.95
CA CYS A 159 11.89 -16.73 7.63
C CYS A 159 10.84 -17.43 6.77
N ILE A 160 10.54 -16.88 5.60
CA ILE A 160 9.66 -17.46 4.58
C ILE A 160 10.36 -17.35 3.24
N GLN A 161 10.63 -18.47 2.56
CA GLN A 161 11.35 -18.50 1.27
C GLN A 161 12.66 -17.68 1.28
N ASN A 162 13.47 -17.84 2.33
CA ASN A 162 14.73 -17.10 2.51
C ASN A 162 14.57 -15.57 2.62
N VAL A 163 13.38 -15.12 3.01
CA VAL A 163 13.05 -13.72 3.28
C VAL A 163 12.55 -13.59 4.72
N CYS A 164 13.08 -12.59 5.44
CA CYS A 164 12.57 -12.24 6.76
C CYS A 164 11.33 -11.34 6.64
N THR A 165 10.21 -11.78 7.20
CA THR A 165 8.96 -11.00 7.32
C THR A 165 8.67 -10.70 8.78
N ASN A 166 8.09 -9.54 9.09
CA ASN A 166 7.78 -9.21 10.48
C ASN A 166 6.60 -10.03 10.99
N VAL A 167 6.65 -10.33 12.29
CA VAL A 167 5.58 -10.97 13.04
C VAL A 167 5.16 -10.11 14.23
N GLY A 168 4.04 -10.44 14.87
CA GLY A 168 3.58 -9.76 16.06
C GLY A 168 2.34 -10.43 16.65
N TYR A 169 1.33 -9.64 17.03
CA TYR A 169 0.06 -10.18 17.53
C TYR A 169 -0.69 -11.01 16.48
N LEU A 170 -0.55 -10.64 15.21
CA LEU A 170 -1.07 -11.37 14.06
C LEU A 170 -0.13 -11.12 12.89
N ALA A 171 0.21 -12.17 12.15
CA ALA A 171 0.90 -12.04 10.87
C ALA A 171 0.24 -12.94 9.84
N CYS A 172 0.07 -12.41 8.64
CA CYS A 172 -0.58 -13.01 7.51
C CYS A 172 0.39 -12.94 6.33
N THR A 173 0.96 -14.06 5.93
CA THR A 173 1.96 -14.13 4.86
C THR A 173 1.41 -14.90 3.68
N LEU A 174 1.58 -14.35 2.48
CA LEU A 174 1.18 -14.95 1.21
C LEU A 174 2.42 -15.29 0.39
N THR A 175 2.49 -16.49 -0.15
CA THR A 175 3.43 -16.89 -1.20
C THR A 175 2.70 -17.56 -2.35
N TRP A 176 3.34 -17.65 -3.52
CA TRP A 176 2.76 -18.25 -4.70
C TRP A 176 3.76 -19.05 -5.54
N SER A 177 3.25 -19.91 -6.42
CA SER A 177 4.02 -21.02 -6.99
C SER A 177 4.88 -20.68 -8.22
N ARG A 178 4.95 -19.42 -8.67
CA ARG A 178 5.76 -19.01 -9.83
C ARG A 178 5.99 -17.50 -9.88
N PRO A 179 7.06 -17.00 -10.52
CA PRO A 179 7.33 -15.56 -10.60
C PRO A 179 6.16 -14.72 -11.16
N GLY A 180 5.90 -13.58 -10.53
CA GLY A 180 4.90 -12.58 -10.94
C GLY A 180 4.61 -11.56 -9.86
N ASP A 181 3.59 -10.73 -10.09
CA ASP A 181 3.12 -9.72 -9.12
C ASP A 181 1.77 -10.17 -8.55
N GLY A 182 1.77 -10.58 -7.30
CA GLY A 182 0.61 -11.09 -6.57
C GLY A 182 0.39 -10.30 -5.29
N ASP A 183 -0.77 -9.66 -5.19
CA ASP A 183 -1.12 -8.85 -4.03
C ASP A 183 -1.82 -9.69 -2.94
N ILE A 184 -1.40 -9.50 -1.69
CA ILE A 184 -2.14 -9.90 -0.50
C ILE A 184 -3.25 -8.89 -0.22
N VAL A 185 -4.45 -9.40 0.07
CA VAL A 185 -5.55 -8.58 0.59
C VAL A 185 -6.07 -9.17 1.88
N VAL A 186 -6.05 -8.37 2.94
CA VAL A 186 -6.58 -8.74 4.26
C VAL A 186 -7.74 -7.83 4.62
N THR A 187 -8.93 -8.41 4.82
CA THR A 187 -10.08 -7.67 5.34
C THR A 187 -10.27 -7.97 6.81
N THR A 188 -10.28 -6.91 7.62
CA THR A 188 -10.46 -7.00 9.07
C THR A 188 -11.94 -7.22 9.44
N PRO A 189 -12.24 -7.61 10.69
CA PRO A 189 -13.61 -7.76 11.17
C PRO A 189 -14.47 -6.50 11.06
N SER A 190 -13.84 -5.31 11.04
CA SER A 190 -14.53 -4.04 10.84
C SER A 190 -14.74 -3.66 9.37
N GLY A 191 -14.40 -4.54 8.43
CA GLY A 191 -14.56 -4.35 6.99
C GLY A 191 -13.46 -3.50 6.34
N LYS A 192 -12.35 -3.21 7.03
CA LYS A 192 -11.23 -2.46 6.46
C LYS A 192 -10.28 -3.38 5.74
N THR A 193 -9.78 -2.97 4.58
CA THR A 193 -8.92 -3.77 3.70
C THR A 193 -7.48 -3.29 3.73
N ILE A 194 -6.52 -4.19 3.89
CA ILE A 194 -5.07 -3.92 3.84
C ILE A 194 -4.54 -4.57 2.56
N TYR A 195 -3.86 -3.78 1.73
CA TYR A 195 -3.32 -4.17 0.41
C TYR A 195 -2.29 -3.13 -0.06
N TYR A 196 -1.65 -3.32 -1.22
CA TYR A 196 -0.53 -2.51 -1.71
C TYR A 196 -0.77 -0.98 -1.70
N ALA A 197 -2.00 -0.51 -1.93
CA ALA A 197 -2.34 0.92 -1.91
C ALA A 197 -2.91 1.42 -0.56
N ASN A 198 -3.27 0.52 0.36
CA ASN A 198 -3.68 0.85 1.73
C ASN A 198 -2.81 0.08 2.73
N ARG A 199 -1.51 0.40 2.72
CA ARG A 199 -0.48 -0.39 3.42
C ARG A 199 -0.56 -0.27 4.93
N GLY A 200 -1.04 0.85 5.49
CA GLY A 200 -0.97 1.09 6.94
C GLY A 200 0.48 1.25 7.45
N PRO A 201 0.69 1.24 8.78
CA PRO A 201 -0.32 1.16 9.83
C PRO A 201 -1.12 2.47 9.94
N SER A 202 -2.45 2.39 9.97
CA SER A 202 -3.30 3.56 10.17
C SER A 202 -4.68 3.19 10.70
N ASN A 203 -5.50 4.20 11.01
CA ASN A 203 -6.91 3.97 11.31
C ASN A 203 -7.65 3.30 10.13
N ALA A 204 -7.23 3.51 8.89
CA ALA A 204 -7.84 2.88 7.71
C ALA A 204 -7.48 1.40 7.54
N THR A 205 -6.53 0.87 8.32
CA THR A 205 -6.09 -0.54 8.30
C THR A 205 -6.28 -1.24 9.66
N ASN A 206 -6.99 -0.60 10.60
CA ASN A 206 -7.00 -1.01 12.02
C ASN A 206 -5.59 -1.28 12.56
N GLN A 207 -4.64 -0.41 12.20
CA GLN A 207 -3.24 -0.47 12.61
C GLN A 207 -2.45 -1.68 12.07
N GLY A 208 -3.03 -2.49 11.17
CA GLY A 208 -2.26 -3.49 10.44
C GLY A 208 -1.39 -2.83 9.36
N GLU A 209 -0.24 -3.44 9.09
CA GLU A 209 0.78 -2.93 8.18
C GLU A 209 1.15 -3.98 7.13
N LEU A 210 1.21 -3.59 5.85
CA LEU A 210 1.84 -4.33 4.75
C LEU A 210 3.33 -3.95 4.71
N ASP A 211 4.17 -4.79 5.31
CA ASP A 211 5.61 -4.54 5.43
C ASP A 211 6.42 -4.99 4.21
N ARG A 212 5.85 -5.87 3.38
CA ARG A 212 6.49 -6.37 2.18
C ARG A 212 5.51 -6.56 1.03
N ASP A 213 5.96 -6.12 -0.14
CA ASP A 213 5.27 -6.11 -1.42
C ASP A 213 6.29 -6.64 -2.45
N ASP A 214 5.99 -7.80 -3.05
CA ASP A 214 6.88 -8.48 -4.01
C ASP A 214 6.24 -8.52 -5.40
N GLN A 215 6.78 -7.70 -6.29
CA GLN A 215 6.20 -7.41 -7.60
C GLN A 215 6.71 -8.33 -8.73
N VAL A 216 7.69 -9.21 -8.44
CA VAL A 216 8.34 -10.00 -9.49
C VAL A 216 8.64 -11.44 -9.09
N GLY A 217 8.68 -11.75 -7.80
CA GLY A 217 9.07 -13.04 -7.27
C GLY A 217 7.91 -14.01 -7.05
N GLU A 218 8.09 -14.86 -6.05
CA GLU A 218 7.14 -15.88 -5.60
C GLU A 218 6.51 -15.51 -4.25
N GLY A 219 6.66 -14.24 -3.87
CA GLY A 219 6.43 -13.73 -2.53
C GLY A 219 7.71 -13.79 -1.67
N PRO A 220 7.58 -13.56 -0.36
CA PRO A 220 6.34 -13.33 0.35
C PRO A 220 5.83 -11.88 0.25
N GLU A 221 4.52 -11.72 0.26
CA GLU A 221 3.87 -10.52 0.79
C GLU A 221 3.39 -10.77 2.22
N ASN A 222 3.41 -9.75 3.08
CA ASN A 222 3.11 -9.93 4.49
C ASN A 222 2.37 -8.73 5.09
N VAL A 223 1.29 -9.04 5.81
CA VAL A 223 0.53 -8.09 6.63
C VAL A 223 0.65 -8.50 8.08
N TYR A 224 1.01 -7.58 8.97
CA TYR A 224 1.19 -7.87 10.38
C TYR A 224 0.70 -6.76 11.31
N TRP A 225 0.49 -7.12 12.58
CA TRP A 225 0.23 -6.22 13.69
C TRP A 225 1.39 -6.32 14.68
N PRO A 226 2.22 -5.28 14.84
CA PRO A 226 3.38 -5.31 15.73
C PRO A 226 3.02 -5.70 17.17
N SER A 227 3.87 -6.50 17.82
CA SER A 227 3.70 -6.92 19.23
C SER A 227 3.78 -5.75 20.22
N ASN A 228 4.41 -4.64 19.84
CA ASN A 228 4.48 -3.40 20.61
C ASN A 228 3.41 -2.37 20.20
N GLY A 229 2.48 -2.74 19.32
CA GLY A 229 1.49 -1.86 18.71
C GLY A 229 0.06 -2.03 19.25
N THR A 230 -0.91 -1.61 18.44
CA THR A 230 -2.34 -1.81 18.73
C THR A 230 -2.73 -3.25 18.42
N LEU A 231 -3.51 -3.86 19.32
CA LEU A 231 -4.04 -5.20 19.11
C LEU A 231 -4.92 -5.25 17.84
N PRO A 232 -4.79 -6.30 17.01
CA PRO A 232 -5.70 -6.53 15.90
C PRO A 232 -7.14 -6.70 16.43
N PRO A 233 -8.17 -6.17 15.72
CA PRO A 233 -9.56 -6.38 16.11
C PRO A 233 -9.93 -7.85 16.22
N THR A 234 -10.71 -8.20 17.26
CA THR A 234 -11.27 -9.55 17.42
C THR A 234 -12.35 -9.81 16.38
N GLY A 235 -12.45 -11.04 15.88
CA GLY A 235 -13.50 -11.47 14.94
C GLY A 235 -12.98 -12.12 13.66
N THR A 236 -13.83 -12.19 12.64
CA THR A 236 -13.53 -12.87 11.37
C THR A 236 -12.74 -11.99 10.42
N TYR A 237 -11.60 -12.51 9.96
CA TYR A 237 -10.80 -11.96 8.89
C TYR A 237 -11.05 -12.74 7.60
N TYR A 238 -10.99 -12.04 6.46
CA TYR A 238 -10.97 -12.65 5.13
C TYR A 238 -9.62 -12.38 4.47
N VAL A 239 -9.11 -13.39 3.79
CA VAL A 239 -7.82 -13.32 3.12
C VAL A 239 -7.93 -13.73 1.67
N CYS A 240 -7.43 -12.88 0.77
CA CYS A 240 -7.57 -13.04 -0.67
C CYS A 240 -6.23 -12.85 -1.38
N PHE A 241 -6.16 -13.39 -2.60
CA PHE A 241 -5.06 -13.24 -3.55
C PHE A 241 -5.53 -12.44 -4.77
N GLU A 242 -4.95 -11.28 -5.03
CA GLU A 242 -5.28 -10.48 -6.23
C GLU A 242 -4.10 -10.52 -7.21
N PRO A 243 -4.19 -11.24 -8.34
CA PRO A 243 -3.09 -11.32 -9.31
C PRO A 243 -2.96 -10.03 -10.12
N TYR A 244 -1.90 -9.24 -9.92
CA TYR A 244 -1.67 -8.01 -10.69
C TYR A 244 -0.93 -8.25 -12.01
N GLN A 245 0.20 -8.96 -12.00
CA GLN A 245 0.98 -9.26 -13.21
C GLN A 245 1.43 -10.71 -13.28
N PHE A 246 0.57 -11.53 -13.90
CA PHE A 246 0.89 -12.89 -14.31
C PHE A 246 0.62 -13.05 -15.79
N ASN A 247 1.38 -12.37 -16.65
CA ASN A 247 1.11 -12.32 -18.09
C ASN A 247 1.89 -13.36 -18.91
N ASN A 248 2.92 -13.98 -18.35
CA ASN A 248 3.74 -14.96 -19.05
C ASN A 248 4.20 -16.11 -18.14
N PRO A 249 3.47 -17.23 -18.10
CA PRO A 249 2.17 -17.45 -18.74
C PRO A 249 1.01 -16.78 -17.99
N ILE A 250 -0.14 -16.58 -18.67
CA ILE A 250 -1.40 -16.15 -18.05
C ILE A 250 -1.96 -17.26 -17.15
N ILE A 251 -2.54 -16.88 -16.00
CA ILE A 251 -3.24 -17.81 -15.12
C ILE A 251 -4.35 -18.52 -15.90
N SER A 252 -4.24 -19.83 -16.01
CA SER A 252 -5.11 -20.67 -16.82
C SER A 252 -5.08 -22.11 -16.30
N ILE A 253 -5.94 -22.98 -16.83
CA ILE A 253 -5.93 -24.40 -16.44
C ILE A 253 -4.61 -25.10 -16.79
N THR A 254 -3.93 -24.67 -17.85
CA THR A 254 -2.61 -25.19 -18.25
C THR A 254 -1.46 -24.51 -17.51
N ASN A 255 -1.69 -23.34 -16.93
CA ASN A 255 -0.70 -22.57 -16.17
C ASN A 255 -1.31 -22.08 -14.85
N PRO A 256 -1.69 -23.01 -13.95
CA PRO A 256 -2.31 -22.64 -12.70
C PRO A 256 -1.34 -21.86 -11.82
N ILE A 257 -1.88 -21.12 -10.86
CA ILE A 257 -1.11 -20.54 -9.77
C ILE A 257 -1.62 -21.11 -8.46
N THR A 258 -0.72 -21.69 -7.67
CA THR A 258 -1.03 -22.14 -6.32
C THR A 258 -0.49 -21.12 -5.34
N VAL A 259 -1.34 -20.69 -4.41
CA VAL A 259 -0.98 -19.77 -3.35
C VAL A 259 -1.02 -20.49 -2.01
N ILE A 260 -0.10 -20.11 -1.13
CA ILE A 260 -0.04 -20.58 0.25
C ILE A 260 -0.17 -19.36 1.14
N TYR A 261 -1.14 -19.42 2.04
CA TYR A 261 -1.43 -18.37 3.01
C TYR A 261 -1.15 -18.87 4.41
N ARG A 262 -0.20 -18.27 5.10
CA ARG A 262 0.25 -18.63 6.44
C ARG A 262 -0.21 -17.58 7.44
N ILE A 263 -0.90 -18.01 8.49
CA ILE A 263 -1.35 -17.14 9.59
C ILE A 263 -0.66 -17.55 10.87
N VAL A 264 0.10 -16.63 11.43
CA VAL A 264 0.80 -16.78 12.71
C VAL A 264 0.12 -15.92 13.76
N ARG A 265 -0.18 -16.53 14.91
CA ARG A 265 -0.71 -15.87 16.10
C ARG A 265 0.06 -16.37 17.32
N PRO A 266 0.39 -15.52 18.29
CA PRO A 266 1.03 -15.95 19.53
C PRO A 266 0.26 -17.10 20.19
N SER A 267 0.99 -18.12 20.64
CA SER A 267 0.45 -19.25 21.40
C SER A 267 -0.65 -20.06 20.70
N SER A 268 -0.83 -19.88 19.39
CA SER A 268 -1.78 -20.64 18.57
C SER A 268 -1.06 -21.43 17.49
N PRO A 269 -1.57 -22.59 17.07
CA PRO A 269 -1.07 -23.26 15.87
C PRO A 269 -1.14 -22.34 14.66
N THR A 270 -0.10 -22.38 13.82
CA THR A 270 -0.10 -21.73 12.52
C THR A 270 -1.23 -22.30 11.67
N LEU A 271 -2.03 -21.42 11.06
CA LEU A 271 -3.02 -21.82 10.07
C LEU A 271 -2.40 -21.70 8.68
N ILE A 272 -2.63 -22.70 7.85
CA ILE A 272 -2.18 -22.71 6.46
C ILE A 272 -3.40 -22.94 5.57
N PHE A 273 -3.63 -22.02 4.64
CA PHE A 273 -4.55 -22.21 3.54
C PHE A 273 -3.76 -22.40 2.26
N THR A 274 -4.22 -23.31 1.40
CA THR A 274 -3.67 -23.51 0.07
C THR A 274 -4.81 -23.45 -0.93
N ARG A 275 -4.63 -22.66 -1.98
CA ARG A 275 -5.63 -22.53 -3.05
C ARG A 275 -4.94 -22.48 -4.40
N THR A 276 -5.53 -23.12 -5.39
CA THR A 276 -5.07 -23.08 -6.78
C THR A 276 -6.08 -22.34 -7.63
N PHE A 277 -5.60 -21.37 -8.42
CA PHE A 277 -6.39 -20.61 -9.37
C PHE A 277 -6.04 -21.04 -10.80
N THR A 278 -7.07 -21.33 -11.59
CA THR A 278 -6.98 -21.88 -12.96
C THR A 278 -7.63 -20.99 -14.00
N SER A 279 -8.04 -19.78 -13.64
CA SER A 279 -8.67 -18.80 -14.53
C SER A 279 -8.15 -17.41 -14.20
N THR A 280 -8.12 -16.52 -15.20
CA THR A 280 -7.87 -15.10 -14.97
C THR A 280 -8.85 -14.58 -13.93
N ILE A 281 -8.32 -13.84 -12.97
CA ILE A 281 -9.10 -13.19 -11.93
C ILE A 281 -8.98 -11.70 -12.13
N THR A 282 -10.09 -10.99 -11.95
CA THR A 282 -10.11 -9.53 -12.03
C THR A 282 -9.83 -8.93 -10.67
N ASN A 283 -8.86 -8.02 -10.60
CA ASN A 283 -8.54 -7.35 -9.35
C ASN A 283 -9.72 -6.49 -8.90
N SER A 284 -10.23 -6.79 -7.71
CA SER A 284 -11.31 -6.04 -7.08
C SER A 284 -10.86 -5.35 -5.79
N TYR A 285 -9.81 -5.87 -5.15
CA TYR A 285 -9.36 -5.50 -3.80
C TYR A 285 -10.49 -5.54 -2.73
N ASN A 286 -11.64 -6.11 -3.09
CA ASN A 286 -12.78 -6.35 -2.21
C ASN A 286 -12.67 -7.80 -1.74
N CYS A 287 -12.06 -8.01 -0.59
CA CYS A 287 -11.88 -9.35 -0.04
C CYS A 287 -12.99 -9.69 0.97
N ASN A 288 -13.90 -10.59 0.60
CA ASN A 288 -15.02 -11.03 1.42
C ASN A 288 -15.42 -12.47 1.06
N ILE A 289 -16.47 -13.01 1.71
CA ILE A 289 -16.90 -14.41 1.54
C ILE A 289 -17.32 -14.78 0.11
N THR A 290 -17.75 -13.82 -0.72
CA THR A 290 -18.17 -14.06 -2.11
C THR A 290 -17.08 -13.74 -3.13
N SER A 291 -15.92 -13.26 -2.70
CA SER A 291 -14.82 -12.93 -3.60
C SER A 291 -14.29 -14.18 -4.29
N ASN A 292 -14.18 -14.13 -5.62
CA ASN A 292 -13.57 -15.21 -6.40
C ASN A 292 -12.08 -15.40 -6.05
N THR A 293 -11.42 -14.39 -5.48
CA THR A 293 -10.04 -14.38 -4.96
C THR A 293 -9.89 -14.89 -3.52
N LEU A 294 -10.99 -15.23 -2.82
CA LEU A 294 -10.97 -15.65 -1.41
C LEU A 294 -10.17 -16.93 -1.17
N ILE A 295 -9.05 -16.85 -0.47
CA ILE A 295 -8.28 -18.03 -0.10
C ILE A 295 -8.93 -18.73 1.10
N GLY A 296 -9.37 -17.95 2.08
CA GLY A 296 -10.00 -18.47 3.29
C GLY A 296 -10.43 -17.38 4.26
N SER A 297 -10.95 -17.80 5.40
CA SER A 297 -11.28 -16.92 6.53
C SER A 297 -10.84 -17.56 7.85
N PHE A 298 -10.58 -16.73 8.85
CA PHE A 298 -10.21 -17.19 10.18
C PHE A 298 -10.71 -16.24 11.26
N ASN A 299 -10.94 -16.74 12.46
CA ASN A 299 -11.29 -15.92 13.62
C ASN A 299 -10.05 -15.59 14.43
N TYR A 300 -9.85 -14.31 14.75
CA TYR A 300 -8.88 -13.86 15.75
C TYR A 300 -9.59 -13.65 17.10
N PRO A 301 -9.09 -14.25 18.19
CA PRO A 301 -9.72 -14.21 19.51
C PRO A 301 -9.67 -12.83 20.17
#